data_AF-A0A2G9FW84-F1
#
_entry.id   AF-A0A2G9FW84-F1
#
_cell.length_a   1.000
_cell.length_b   1.000
_cell.length_c   1.000
_cell.angle_alpha   90.00
_cell.angle_beta   90.00
_cell.angle_gamma   90.00
#
_symmetry.space_group_name_H-M   'P 1'
#
loop_
_entity.id
_entity.type
_entity.pdbx_description
1 polymer ?
#
loop_
_entity_poly.entity_id
_entity_poly.type
_entity_poly.pdbx_seq_one_letter_code
_entity_poly.pdbx_strand_id
1 'polypeptide(L)'
;MAELYFWILGVYFEPEYALARKFSTKVIALTSIIDDTYDSYATFEELQIFTEAIERWSMSCLDQLPDYMKIIYKVLLEVYEEIEEEMIKQGRLYRVSYGIEAIKLLVRSYFAEAKWRHKKYIPSTEEYMRVATKSAGYTSLTIVSFLGMGDVATKEAFDWVLSEPNIVRASLIICRLTDDIVGHEFERKREHIPSSVECYMEERKVSKQHALHEFNNQIEGAWKDMNEGFLRPTKFPAPLLYRILNLSRVIEVMYSKGDWYTHVGPEMQSFIKQLLIDPIPIP
;
A
#
# COMPACT_ATOMS: atom_id res chain seq x y z
N MET A 1 -9.73 -7.03 9.61
CA MET A 1 -10.60 -5.88 9.21
C MET A 1 -10.42 -4.70 10.15
N ALA A 2 -10.35 -4.92 11.47
CA ALA A 2 -10.14 -3.84 12.43
C ALA A 2 -8.76 -3.17 12.28
N GLU A 3 -7.74 -3.97 11.94
CA GLU A 3 -6.35 -3.58 11.69
C GLU A 3 -6.24 -2.68 10.47
N LEU A 4 -6.91 -3.07 9.38
CA LEU A 4 -7.02 -2.29 8.15
C LEU A 4 -7.70 -0.94 8.40
N TYR A 5 -8.80 -0.94 9.16
CA TYR A 5 -9.47 0.30 9.52
C TYR A 5 -8.59 1.17 10.42
N PHE A 6 -7.87 0.58 11.38
CA PHE A 6 -6.88 1.29 12.20
C PHE A 6 -5.80 1.93 11.31
N TRP A 7 -5.30 1.22 10.30
CA TRP A 7 -4.31 1.75 9.34
C TRP A 7 -4.85 3.02 8.67
N ILE A 8 -6.06 2.96 8.12
CA ILE A 8 -6.70 4.09 7.44
C ILE A 8 -7.05 5.23 8.41
N LEU A 9 -7.45 4.91 9.64
CA LEU A 9 -7.71 5.90 10.68
C LEU A 9 -6.43 6.67 11.05
N GLY A 10 -5.28 5.99 11.04
CA GLY A 10 -3.96 6.61 11.20
C GLY A 10 -3.67 7.64 10.10
N VAL A 11 -4.13 7.42 8.86
CA VAL A 11 -3.95 8.36 7.76
C VAL A 11 -4.74 9.65 8.00
N TYR A 12 -6.00 9.54 8.44
CA TYR A 12 -6.85 10.66 8.87
C TYR A 12 -8.01 10.22 9.74
N PHE A 13 -8.15 10.88 10.90
CA PHE A 13 -9.18 10.59 11.89
C PHE A 13 -10.31 11.64 11.90
N GLU A 14 -10.10 12.80 11.28
CA GLU A 14 -11.00 13.95 11.33
C GLU A 14 -12.36 13.62 10.67
N PRO A 15 -13.49 14.07 11.23
CA PRO A 15 -14.83 13.68 10.76
C PRO A 15 -15.11 14.10 9.31
N GLU A 16 -14.55 15.22 8.83
CA GLU A 16 -14.72 15.67 7.45
C GLU A 16 -14.18 14.69 6.40
N TYR A 17 -13.26 13.80 6.77
CA TYR A 17 -12.68 12.79 5.89
C TYR A 17 -13.38 11.43 5.97
N ALA A 18 -14.60 11.36 6.52
CA ALA A 18 -15.36 10.11 6.63
C ALA A 18 -15.55 9.37 5.29
N LEU A 19 -15.86 10.11 4.21
CA LEU A 19 -16.01 9.52 2.88
C LEU A 19 -14.68 8.95 2.35
N ALA A 20 -13.59 9.72 2.46
CA ALA A 20 -12.26 9.25 2.09
C ALA A 20 -11.86 8.02 2.92
N ARG A 21 -12.23 7.95 4.21
CA ARG A 21 -11.91 6.79 5.06
C ARG A 21 -12.65 5.56 4.60
N LYS A 22 -13.94 5.73 4.26
CA LYS A 22 -14.78 4.66 3.75
C LYS A 22 -14.19 4.04 2.48
N PHE A 23 -13.78 4.87 1.52
CA PHE A 23 -13.15 4.38 0.29
C PHE A 23 -11.82 3.69 0.56
N SER A 24 -10.91 4.34 1.28
CA SER A 24 -9.60 3.76 1.57
C SER A 24 -9.70 2.47 2.36
N THR A 25 -10.64 2.34 3.29
CA THR A 25 -10.86 1.09 4.05
C THR A 25 -11.32 -0.06 3.16
N LYS A 26 -12.25 0.20 2.23
CA LYS A 26 -12.71 -0.83 1.29
C LYS A 26 -11.60 -1.25 0.34
N VAL A 27 -10.86 -0.29 -0.18
CA VAL A 27 -9.78 -0.55 -1.13
C VAL A 27 -8.60 -1.26 -0.46
N ILE A 28 -8.14 -0.84 0.72
CA ILE A 28 -7.04 -1.52 1.41
C ILE A 28 -7.40 -2.98 1.76
N ALA A 29 -8.65 -3.24 2.13
CA ALA A 29 -9.13 -4.59 2.39
C ALA A 29 -9.10 -5.45 1.11
N LEU A 30 -9.52 -4.88 -0.03
CA LEU A 30 -9.47 -5.58 -1.31
C LEU A 30 -8.04 -5.81 -1.79
N THR A 31 -7.15 -4.83 -1.66
CA THR A 31 -5.75 -4.98 -2.04
C THR A 31 -5.05 -6.03 -1.19
N SER A 32 -5.41 -6.17 0.09
CA SER A 32 -4.93 -7.27 0.94
C SER A 32 -5.34 -8.65 0.41
N ILE A 33 -6.62 -8.79 0.02
CA ILE A 33 -7.11 -10.07 -0.50
C ILE A 33 -6.42 -10.40 -1.83
N ILE A 34 -6.17 -9.39 -2.66
CA ILE A 34 -5.42 -9.53 -3.90
C ILE A 34 -3.96 -9.92 -3.58
N ASP A 35 -3.31 -9.25 -2.63
CA ASP A 35 -1.96 -9.58 -2.17
C ASP A 35 -1.84 -11.05 -1.74
N ASP A 36 -2.72 -11.52 -0.84
CA ASP A 36 -2.77 -12.92 -0.41
C ASP A 36 -2.96 -13.90 -1.58
N THR A 37 -3.74 -13.49 -2.58
CA THR A 37 -3.98 -14.28 -3.80
C THR A 37 -2.70 -14.42 -4.62
N TYR A 38 -1.94 -13.34 -4.79
CA TYR A 38 -0.64 -13.35 -5.47
C TYR A 38 0.45 -14.06 -4.65
N ASP A 39 0.46 -13.87 -3.33
CA ASP A 39 1.51 -14.42 -2.47
C ASP A 39 1.34 -15.92 -2.24
N SER A 40 0.14 -16.39 -1.94
CA SER A 40 0.00 -17.68 -1.25
C SER A 40 -0.99 -18.66 -1.86
N TYR A 41 -1.83 -18.23 -2.79
CA TYR A 41 -2.99 -19.03 -3.20
C TYR A 41 -3.00 -19.41 -4.69
N ALA A 42 -2.92 -18.44 -5.59
CA ALA A 42 -3.13 -18.68 -7.02
C ALA A 42 -1.93 -19.33 -7.70
N THR A 43 -2.19 -20.12 -8.75
CA THR A 43 -1.11 -20.57 -9.64
C THR A 43 -0.60 -19.41 -10.50
N PHE A 44 0.61 -19.55 -11.06
CA PHE A 44 1.17 -18.51 -11.91
C PHE A 44 0.30 -18.22 -13.15
N GLU A 45 -0.31 -19.26 -13.73
CA GLU A 45 -1.22 -19.14 -14.88
C GLU A 45 -2.53 -18.44 -14.49
N GLU A 46 -3.06 -18.70 -13.29
CA GLU A 46 -4.23 -17.97 -12.78
C GLU A 46 -3.89 -16.48 -12.53
N LEU A 47 -2.70 -16.18 -12.03
CA LEU A 47 -2.25 -14.80 -11.87
C LEU A 47 -2.10 -14.05 -13.18
N GLN A 48 -1.74 -14.73 -14.28
CA GLN A 48 -1.70 -14.13 -15.62
C GLN A 48 -3.09 -13.62 -16.04
N ILE A 49 -4.09 -14.50 -16.01
CA ILE A 49 -5.46 -14.15 -16.42
C ILE A 49 -6.08 -13.12 -15.47
N PHE A 50 -5.79 -13.17 -14.17
CA PHE A 50 -6.26 -12.19 -13.19
C PHE A 50 -5.65 -10.80 -13.42
N THR A 51 -4.33 -10.75 -13.68
CA THR A 51 -3.64 -9.51 -14.03
C THR A 51 -4.25 -8.89 -15.30
N GLU A 52 -4.48 -9.70 -16.33
CA GLU A 52 -5.09 -9.24 -17.58
C GLU A 52 -6.52 -8.73 -17.40
N ALA A 53 -7.32 -9.39 -16.54
CA ALA A 53 -8.66 -8.93 -16.21
C ALA A 53 -8.62 -7.55 -15.53
N ILE A 54 -7.72 -7.34 -14.56
CA ILE A 54 -7.54 -6.04 -13.89
C ILE A 54 -7.05 -4.96 -14.86
N GLU A 55 -6.15 -5.28 -15.80
CA GLU A 55 -5.73 -4.33 -16.83
C GLU A 55 -6.89 -3.88 -17.72
N ARG A 56 -7.78 -4.81 -18.09
CA ARG A 56 -8.98 -4.54 -18.92
C ARG A 56 -10.08 -3.82 -18.15
N TRP A 57 -10.19 -4.05 -16.85
CA TRP A 57 -11.18 -3.43 -15.95
C TRP A 57 -12.62 -3.53 -16.49
N SER A 58 -13.05 -4.73 -16.87
CA SER A 58 -14.36 -5.00 -17.44
C SER A 58 -15.03 -6.23 -16.84
N MET A 59 -16.34 -6.15 -16.59
CA MET A 59 -17.19 -7.28 -16.16
C MET A 59 -17.13 -8.46 -17.14
N SER A 60 -16.86 -8.21 -18.42
CA SER A 60 -16.71 -9.26 -19.45
C SER A 60 -15.56 -10.25 -19.16
N CYS A 61 -14.63 -9.90 -18.28
CA CYS A 61 -13.51 -10.76 -17.90
C CYS A 61 -13.89 -11.83 -16.86
N LEU A 62 -15.06 -11.73 -16.21
CA LEU A 62 -15.46 -12.64 -15.13
C LEU A 62 -15.49 -14.10 -15.56
N ASP A 63 -16.03 -14.40 -16.74
CA ASP A 63 -16.18 -15.79 -17.20
C ASP A 63 -14.83 -16.48 -17.48
N GLN A 64 -13.75 -15.70 -17.59
CA GLN A 64 -12.40 -16.20 -17.85
C GLN A 64 -11.64 -16.54 -16.56
N LEU A 65 -12.12 -16.09 -15.40
CA LEU A 65 -11.46 -16.28 -14.11
C LEU A 65 -11.91 -17.58 -13.43
N PRO A 66 -11.09 -18.19 -12.57
CA PRO A 66 -11.53 -19.21 -11.61
C PRO A 66 -12.60 -18.67 -10.66
N ASP A 67 -13.48 -19.54 -10.14
CA ASP A 67 -14.66 -19.11 -9.37
C ASP A 67 -14.32 -18.26 -8.13
N TYR A 68 -13.23 -18.57 -7.42
CA TYR A 68 -12.81 -17.76 -6.27
C TYR A 68 -12.31 -16.36 -6.68
N MET A 69 -11.58 -16.25 -7.80
CA MET A 69 -11.11 -14.98 -8.34
C MET A 69 -12.26 -14.13 -8.90
N LYS A 70 -13.32 -14.75 -9.42
CA LYS A 70 -14.54 -14.03 -9.84
C LYS A 70 -15.12 -13.23 -8.69
N ILE A 71 -15.14 -13.80 -7.49
CA ILE A 71 -15.66 -13.12 -6.30
C ILE A 71 -14.81 -11.88 -6.01
N ILE A 72 -13.49 -12.04 -5.94
CA ILE A 72 -12.54 -10.94 -5.65
C ILE A 72 -12.70 -9.83 -6.69
N TYR A 73 -12.65 -10.19 -7.98
CA TYR A 73 -12.72 -9.24 -9.08
C TYR A 73 -14.08 -8.53 -9.15
N LYS A 74 -15.18 -9.26 -8.94
CA LYS A 74 -16.51 -8.67 -8.91
C LYS A 74 -16.65 -7.64 -7.79
N VAL A 75 -16.23 -7.97 -6.56
CA VAL A 75 -16.30 -7.03 -5.43
C VAL A 75 -15.41 -5.82 -5.66
N LEU A 76 -14.23 -6.00 -6.29
CA LEU A 76 -13.38 -4.87 -6.70
C LEU A 76 -14.13 -3.90 -7.63
N LEU A 77 -14.79 -4.42 -8.66
CA LEU A 77 -15.56 -3.60 -9.60
C LEU A 77 -16.76 -2.93 -8.90
N GLU A 78 -17.50 -3.65 -8.06
CA GLU A 78 -18.63 -3.10 -7.28
C GLU A 78 -18.19 -1.97 -6.33
N VAL A 79 -17.02 -2.09 -5.68
CA VAL A 79 -16.47 -1.00 -4.84
C VAL A 79 -16.11 0.23 -5.66
N TYR A 80 -15.55 0.06 -6.85
CA TYR A 80 -15.21 1.18 -7.71
C TYR A 80 -16.43 1.81 -8.38
N GLU A 81 -17.50 1.04 -8.65
CA GLU A 81 -18.80 1.57 -9.06
C GLU A 81 -19.40 2.46 -7.96
N GLU A 82 -19.34 2.05 -6.68
CA GLU A 82 -19.77 2.91 -5.57
C GLU A 82 -18.94 4.20 -5.46
N ILE A 83 -17.61 4.11 -5.64
CA ILE A 83 -16.74 5.30 -5.69
C ILE A 83 -17.14 6.20 -6.85
N GLU A 84 -17.41 5.61 -8.03
CA GLU A 84 -17.82 6.32 -9.23
C GLU A 84 -19.12 7.10 -9.01
N GLU A 85 -20.16 6.46 -8.47
CA GLU A 85 -21.43 7.12 -8.15
C GLU A 85 -21.23 8.34 -7.24
N GLU A 86 -20.42 8.20 -6.19
CA GLU A 86 -20.12 9.30 -5.27
C GLU A 86 -19.28 10.41 -5.93
N MET A 87 -18.34 10.06 -6.82
CA MET A 87 -17.55 11.04 -7.57
C MET A 87 -18.40 11.79 -8.62
N ILE A 88 -19.39 11.14 -9.22
CA ILE A 88 -20.36 11.77 -10.14
C ILE A 88 -21.16 12.84 -9.40
N LYS A 89 -21.72 12.51 -8.21
CA LYS A 89 -22.48 13.46 -7.38
C LYS A 89 -21.68 14.72 -7.03
N GLN A 90 -20.36 14.60 -6.94
CA GLN A 90 -19.45 15.70 -6.60
C GLN A 90 -18.81 16.38 -7.83
N GLY A 91 -19.17 15.99 -9.05
CA GLY A 91 -18.57 16.55 -10.28
C GLY A 91 -17.09 16.21 -10.46
N ARG A 92 -16.63 15.09 -9.90
CA ARG A 92 -15.21 14.68 -9.80
C ARG A 92 -14.94 13.28 -10.37
N LEU A 93 -15.76 12.84 -11.33
CA LEU A 93 -15.66 11.54 -12.00
C LEU A 93 -14.23 11.20 -12.47
N TYR A 94 -13.47 12.20 -12.91
CA TYR A 94 -12.06 12.01 -13.34
C TYR A 94 -11.16 11.40 -12.27
N ARG A 95 -11.51 11.45 -10.98
CA ARG A 95 -10.71 10.85 -9.91
C ARG A 95 -10.76 9.32 -9.92
N VAL A 96 -11.85 8.74 -10.43
CA VAL A 96 -12.03 7.28 -10.49
C VAL A 96 -10.94 6.65 -11.35
N SER A 97 -10.57 7.28 -12.48
CA SER A 97 -9.50 6.75 -13.34
C SER A 97 -8.14 6.72 -12.63
N TYR A 98 -7.81 7.72 -11.81
CA TYR A 98 -6.60 7.68 -10.98
C TYR A 98 -6.64 6.52 -9.98
N GLY A 99 -7.78 6.32 -9.34
CA GLY A 99 -7.98 5.19 -8.42
C GLY A 99 -7.83 3.83 -9.12
N ILE A 100 -8.34 3.68 -10.34
CA ILE A 100 -8.24 2.45 -11.13
C ILE A 100 -6.79 2.19 -11.56
N GLU A 101 -6.11 3.20 -12.11
CA GLU A 101 -4.72 3.07 -12.54
C GLU A 101 -3.77 2.79 -11.36
N ALA A 102 -4.08 3.30 -10.17
CA ALA A 102 -3.38 2.94 -8.94
C ALA A 102 -3.49 1.44 -8.60
N ILE A 103 -4.64 0.80 -8.82
CA ILE A 103 -4.79 -0.66 -8.61
C ILE A 103 -4.05 -1.43 -9.68
N LYS A 104 -4.14 -1.02 -10.95
CA LYS A 104 -3.38 -1.66 -12.03
C LYS A 104 -1.89 -1.59 -11.77
N LEU A 105 -1.37 -0.44 -11.35
CA LEU A 105 0.04 -0.28 -10.98
C LEU A 105 0.45 -1.29 -9.90
N LEU A 106 -0.34 -1.42 -8.85
CA LEU A 106 -0.10 -2.34 -7.73
C LEU A 106 -0.09 -3.81 -8.20
N VAL A 107 -1.08 -4.19 -8.99
CA VAL A 107 -1.24 -5.56 -9.51
C VAL A 107 -0.14 -5.91 -10.50
N ARG A 108 0.32 -4.96 -11.32
CA ARG A 108 1.50 -5.16 -12.18
C ARG A 108 2.75 -5.48 -11.36
N SER A 109 2.95 -4.80 -10.22
CA SER A 109 4.08 -5.10 -9.34
C SER A 109 3.95 -6.45 -8.66
N TYR A 110 2.78 -6.81 -8.13
CA TYR A 110 2.55 -8.17 -7.60
C TYR A 110 2.82 -9.24 -8.65
N PHE A 111 2.39 -9.02 -9.89
CA PHE A 111 2.65 -9.96 -10.98
C PHE A 111 4.13 -10.03 -11.36
N ALA A 112 4.89 -8.93 -11.24
CA ALA A 112 6.34 -8.93 -11.45
C ALA A 112 7.07 -9.75 -10.36
N GLU A 113 6.65 -9.63 -9.10
CA GLU A 113 7.16 -10.44 -8.00
C GLU A 113 6.81 -11.92 -8.16
N ALA A 114 5.56 -12.23 -8.53
CA ALA A 114 5.14 -13.59 -8.84
C ALA A 114 5.97 -14.21 -10.00
N LYS A 115 6.35 -13.42 -11.00
CA LYS A 115 7.28 -13.85 -12.07
C LYS A 115 8.66 -14.19 -11.52
N TRP A 116 9.19 -13.38 -10.62
CA TRP A 116 10.47 -13.66 -9.98
C TRP A 116 10.41 -14.96 -9.18
N ARG A 117 9.35 -15.16 -8.37
CA ARG A 117 9.12 -16.40 -7.63
C ARG A 117 9.05 -17.61 -8.56
N HIS A 118 8.19 -17.55 -9.58
CA HIS A 118 7.99 -18.65 -10.53
C HIS A 118 9.29 -19.03 -11.26
N LYS A 119 10.11 -18.04 -11.64
CA LYS A 119 11.39 -18.25 -12.33
C LYS A 119 12.57 -18.50 -11.38
N LYS A 120 12.36 -18.44 -10.06
CA LYS A 120 13.43 -18.44 -9.03
C LYS A 120 14.51 -17.40 -9.34
N TYR A 121 14.08 -16.24 -9.84
CA TYR A 121 14.97 -15.15 -10.19
C TYR A 121 15.28 -14.31 -8.95
N ILE A 122 16.56 -14.00 -8.76
CA ILE A 122 17.03 -13.10 -7.70
C ILE A 122 17.40 -11.78 -8.38
N PRO A 123 16.62 -10.69 -8.20
CA PRO A 123 16.92 -9.39 -8.77
C PRO A 123 18.11 -8.72 -8.07
N SER A 124 18.68 -7.69 -8.69
CA SER A 124 19.55 -6.76 -7.96
C SER A 124 18.75 -5.97 -6.94
N THR A 125 19.40 -5.37 -5.94
CA THR A 125 18.73 -4.51 -4.94
C THR A 125 18.01 -3.35 -5.62
N GLU A 126 18.61 -2.74 -6.64
CA GLU A 126 18.00 -1.64 -7.38
C GLU A 126 16.75 -2.08 -8.16
N GLU A 127 16.82 -3.22 -8.85
CA GLU A 127 15.69 -3.80 -9.57
C GLU A 127 14.57 -4.19 -8.61
N TYR A 128 14.91 -4.84 -7.49
CA TYR A 128 14.00 -5.18 -6.41
C TYR A 128 13.25 -3.94 -5.94
N MET A 129 13.97 -2.89 -5.50
CA MET A 129 13.35 -1.69 -4.94
C MET A 129 12.43 -0.98 -5.93
N ARG A 130 12.73 -1.03 -7.23
CA ARG A 130 11.86 -0.43 -8.26
C ARG A 130 10.49 -1.09 -8.34
N VAL A 131 10.41 -2.41 -8.16
CA VAL A 131 9.15 -3.16 -8.16
C VAL A 131 8.52 -3.16 -6.76
N ALA A 132 9.32 -3.45 -5.76
CA ALA A 132 8.87 -3.74 -4.41
C ALA A 132 8.31 -2.49 -3.68
N THR A 133 8.77 -1.29 -4.06
CA THR A 133 8.15 -0.04 -3.59
C THR A 133 6.75 0.20 -4.16
N LYS A 134 6.39 -0.46 -5.27
CA LYS A 134 5.03 -0.40 -5.84
C LYS A 134 4.14 -1.47 -5.24
N SER A 135 4.64 -2.69 -5.06
CA SER A 135 3.91 -3.78 -4.39
C SER A 135 3.62 -3.48 -2.92
N ALA A 136 4.43 -2.64 -2.26
CA ALA A 136 4.13 -2.10 -0.93
C ALA A 136 2.81 -1.30 -0.86
N GLY A 137 2.18 -0.95 -1.98
CA GLY A 137 0.85 -0.38 -2.03
C GLY A 137 0.74 1.11 -1.68
N TYR A 138 1.80 1.75 -1.19
CA TYR A 138 1.73 3.13 -0.68
C TYR A 138 1.43 4.19 -1.75
N THR A 139 1.91 4.03 -2.99
CA THR A 139 1.48 4.90 -4.10
C THR A 139 -0.03 4.79 -4.28
N SER A 140 -0.55 3.57 -4.31
CA SER A 140 -1.97 3.29 -4.52
C SER A 140 -2.84 3.79 -3.36
N LEU A 141 -2.42 3.56 -2.11
CA LEU A 141 -3.11 4.04 -0.92
C LEU A 141 -3.10 5.57 -0.83
N THR A 142 -2.00 6.23 -1.24
CA THR A 142 -1.95 7.70 -1.32
C THR A 142 -2.97 8.22 -2.33
N ILE A 143 -3.01 7.67 -3.55
CA ILE A 143 -3.98 8.04 -4.58
C ILE A 143 -5.42 7.81 -4.10
N VAL A 144 -5.70 6.64 -3.54
CA VAL A 144 -7.03 6.28 -3.03
C VAL A 144 -7.45 7.21 -1.90
N SER A 145 -6.52 7.62 -1.02
CA SER A 145 -6.80 8.55 0.06
C SER A 145 -7.30 9.91 -0.43
N PHE A 146 -6.85 10.35 -1.60
CA PHE A 146 -7.22 11.65 -2.17
C PHE A 146 -8.61 11.67 -2.79
N LEU A 147 -9.18 10.51 -3.16
CA LEU A 147 -10.45 10.42 -3.89
C LEU A 147 -11.57 11.20 -3.20
N GLY A 148 -11.73 10.98 -1.89
CA GLY A 148 -12.79 11.58 -1.08
C GLY A 148 -12.44 12.90 -0.38
N MET A 149 -11.30 13.54 -0.66
CA MET A 149 -10.80 14.67 0.13
C MET A 149 -11.36 16.06 -0.23
N GLY A 150 -12.52 16.15 -0.90
CA GLY A 150 -13.07 17.47 -1.22
C GLY A 150 -12.26 18.21 -2.29
N ASP A 151 -12.30 19.55 -2.29
CA ASP A 151 -11.64 20.40 -3.30
C ASP A 151 -10.12 20.45 -3.17
N VAL A 152 -9.57 20.07 -2.01
CA VAL A 152 -8.11 20.14 -1.78
C VAL A 152 -7.34 19.18 -2.69
N ALA A 153 -7.94 18.06 -3.09
CA ALA A 153 -7.36 17.04 -3.96
C ALA A 153 -7.57 17.39 -5.45
N THR A 154 -6.76 18.29 -5.99
CA THR A 154 -6.85 18.66 -7.40
C THR A 154 -6.24 17.60 -8.31
N LYS A 155 -6.52 17.67 -9.62
CA LYS A 155 -5.92 16.78 -10.61
C LYS A 155 -4.38 16.80 -10.54
N GLU A 156 -3.80 17.98 -10.36
CA GLU A 156 -2.36 18.18 -10.24
C GLU A 156 -1.77 17.47 -9.03
N ALA A 157 -2.54 17.29 -7.95
CA ALA A 157 -2.09 16.52 -6.79
C ALA A 157 -1.95 15.03 -7.10
N PHE A 158 -2.87 14.46 -7.90
CA PHE A 158 -2.76 13.08 -8.35
C PHE A 158 -1.58 12.89 -9.31
N ASP A 159 -1.45 13.76 -10.31
CA ASP A 159 -0.32 13.73 -11.25
C ASP A 159 1.02 13.88 -10.51
N TRP A 160 1.07 14.75 -9.49
CA TRP A 160 2.25 14.92 -8.66
C TRP A 160 2.59 13.66 -7.86
N VAL A 161 1.64 12.98 -7.22
CA VAL A 161 1.92 11.71 -6.53
C VAL A 161 2.47 10.67 -7.49
N LEU A 162 1.88 10.52 -8.68
CA LEU A 162 2.33 9.59 -9.71
C LEU A 162 3.71 9.92 -10.29
N SER A 163 4.14 11.19 -10.22
CA SER A 163 5.51 11.60 -10.61
C SER A 163 6.59 11.22 -9.59
N GLU A 164 6.19 10.69 -8.42
CA GLU A 164 7.08 10.24 -7.35
C GLU A 164 8.12 11.28 -6.89
N PRO A 165 7.66 12.45 -6.41
CA PRO A 165 8.53 13.46 -5.81
C PRO A 165 9.21 12.91 -4.55
N ASN A 166 10.26 13.58 -4.07
CA ASN A 166 11.07 13.14 -2.94
C ASN A 166 10.24 12.72 -1.70
N ILE A 167 9.22 13.49 -1.32
CA ILE A 167 8.34 13.14 -0.18
C ILE A 167 7.56 11.84 -0.39
N VAL A 168 7.11 11.56 -1.62
CA VAL A 168 6.42 10.31 -1.95
C VAL A 168 7.43 9.17 -1.95
N ARG A 169 8.58 9.33 -2.63
CA ARG A 169 9.66 8.33 -2.63
C ARG A 169 10.13 7.97 -1.23
N ALA A 170 10.27 8.96 -0.35
CA ALA A 170 10.59 8.75 1.05
C ALA A 170 9.55 7.85 1.73
N SER A 171 8.26 8.12 1.53
CA SER A 171 7.19 7.30 2.07
C SER A 171 7.25 5.85 1.58
N LEU A 172 7.53 5.64 0.29
CA LEU A 172 7.67 4.31 -0.30
C LEU A 172 8.87 3.54 0.26
N ILE A 173 10.02 4.22 0.44
CA ILE A 173 11.23 3.63 1.02
C ILE A 173 10.99 3.23 2.47
N ILE A 174 10.40 4.13 3.28
CA ILE A 174 10.05 3.85 4.67
C ILE A 174 9.17 2.61 4.75
N CYS A 175 8.10 2.55 3.94
CA CYS A 175 7.20 1.41 3.94
C CYS A 175 7.92 0.11 3.57
N ARG A 176 8.58 0.07 2.41
CA ARG A 176 9.16 -1.16 1.87
C ARG A 176 10.28 -1.71 2.76
N LEU A 177 11.22 -0.85 3.15
CA LEU A 177 12.35 -1.31 3.96
C LEU A 177 11.91 -1.70 5.37
N THR A 178 10.94 -1.01 5.98
CA THR A 178 10.41 -1.42 7.28
C THR A 178 9.74 -2.79 7.20
N ASP A 179 8.91 -3.01 6.18
CA ASP A 179 8.24 -4.29 5.93
C ASP A 179 9.27 -5.41 5.72
N ASP A 180 10.28 -5.20 4.85
CA ASP A 180 11.34 -6.18 4.60
C ASP A 180 12.14 -6.52 5.85
N ILE A 181 12.56 -5.53 6.64
CA ILE A 181 13.37 -5.75 7.83
C ILE A 181 12.62 -6.61 8.85
N VAL A 182 11.34 -6.29 9.07
CA VAL A 182 10.50 -6.95 10.08
C VAL A 182 10.02 -8.31 9.59
N GLY A 183 9.63 -8.42 8.33
CA GLY A 183 9.12 -9.63 7.68
C GLY A 183 10.20 -10.66 7.33
N HIS A 184 11.46 -10.25 7.18
CA HIS A 184 12.56 -11.08 6.64
C HIS A 184 12.61 -12.52 7.17
N GLU A 185 12.60 -12.71 8.49
CA GLU A 185 12.74 -14.05 9.07
C GLU A 185 11.50 -14.94 8.88
N PHE A 186 10.34 -14.33 8.69
CA PHE A 186 9.10 -15.03 8.37
C PHE A 186 9.06 -15.43 6.90
N GLU A 187 9.33 -14.48 6.00
CA GLU A 187 9.32 -14.68 4.54
C GLU A 187 10.32 -15.76 4.12
N ARG A 188 11.53 -15.76 4.71
CA ARG A 188 12.56 -16.77 4.42
C ARG A 188 12.16 -18.22 4.73
N LYS A 189 11.15 -18.43 5.57
CA LYS A 189 10.66 -19.76 5.93
C LYS A 189 9.62 -20.29 4.92
N ARG A 190 9.16 -19.44 4.00
CA ARG A 190 8.16 -19.76 2.97
C ARG A 190 8.82 -19.76 1.60
N GLU A 191 8.17 -20.35 0.61
CA GLU A 191 8.58 -20.21 -0.80
C GLU A 191 8.22 -18.82 -1.32
N HIS A 192 8.94 -17.80 -0.85
CA HIS A 192 8.74 -16.39 -1.18
C HIS A 192 9.85 -15.85 -2.10
N ILE A 193 9.66 -14.66 -2.69
CA ILE A 193 10.75 -13.93 -3.32
C ILE A 193 11.79 -13.48 -2.29
N PRO A 194 13.07 -13.33 -2.68
CA PRO A 194 14.07 -12.78 -1.78
C PRO A 194 13.71 -11.33 -1.41
N SER A 195 13.65 -11.04 -0.10
CA SER A 195 13.49 -9.67 0.43
C SER A 195 14.63 -8.76 -0.02
N SER A 196 14.48 -7.44 0.13
CA SER A 196 15.59 -6.50 -0.11
C SER A 196 16.85 -6.87 0.68
N VAL A 197 16.70 -7.42 1.89
CA VAL A 197 17.82 -7.82 2.75
C VAL A 197 18.61 -8.96 2.11
N GLU A 198 17.92 -9.96 1.56
CA GLU A 198 18.59 -11.07 0.85
C GLU A 198 19.23 -10.60 -0.46
N CYS A 199 18.52 -9.80 -1.25
CA CYS A 199 19.05 -9.24 -2.49
C CYS A 199 20.34 -8.45 -2.23
N TYR A 200 20.35 -7.60 -1.20
CA TYR A 200 21.51 -6.77 -0.84
C TYR A 200 22.69 -7.58 -0.31
N MET A 201 22.42 -8.56 0.56
CA MET A 201 23.45 -9.46 1.08
C MET A 201 24.14 -10.23 -0.06
N GLU A 202 23.35 -10.76 -1.00
CA GLU A 202 23.88 -11.51 -2.13
C GLU A 202 24.59 -10.64 -3.16
N GLU A 203 24.10 -9.43 -3.44
CA GLU A 203 24.73 -8.50 -4.37
C GLU A 203 26.06 -7.97 -3.82
N ARG A 204 26.10 -7.56 -2.55
CA ARG A 204 27.25 -6.87 -1.94
C ARG A 204 28.18 -7.80 -1.18
N LYS A 205 27.81 -9.07 -1.02
CA LYS A 205 28.55 -10.08 -0.23
C LYS A 205 28.85 -9.60 1.20
N VAL A 206 27.83 -9.04 1.84
CA VAL A 206 27.87 -8.51 3.22
C VAL A 206 27.02 -9.33 4.18
N SER A 207 27.22 -9.12 5.48
CA SER A 207 26.41 -9.78 6.51
C SER A 207 25.01 -9.18 6.59
N LYS A 208 24.07 -9.96 7.15
CA LYS A 208 22.71 -9.46 7.48
C LYS A 208 22.74 -8.20 8.32
N GLN A 209 23.60 -8.15 9.35
CA GLN A 209 23.72 -6.99 10.23
C GLN A 209 24.14 -5.73 9.47
N HIS A 210 25.04 -5.87 8.49
CA HIS A 210 25.45 -4.77 7.64
C HIS A 210 24.30 -4.28 6.75
N ALA A 211 23.56 -5.21 6.11
CA ALA A 211 22.39 -4.88 5.31
C ALA A 211 21.30 -4.14 6.13
N LEU A 212 21.01 -4.65 7.34
CA LEU A 212 20.06 -4.01 8.26
C LEU A 212 20.53 -2.61 8.67
N HIS A 213 21.82 -2.44 8.96
CA HIS A 213 22.35 -1.12 9.31
C HIS A 213 22.20 -0.12 8.15
N GLU A 214 22.53 -0.54 6.93
CA GLU A 214 22.39 0.29 5.73
C GLU A 214 20.92 0.67 5.48
N PHE A 215 19.99 -0.26 5.58
CA PHE A 215 18.57 0.04 5.38
C PHE A 215 17.98 0.94 6.46
N ASN A 216 18.40 0.79 7.71
CA ASN A 216 18.03 1.74 8.76
C ASN A 216 18.55 3.16 8.45
N ASN A 217 19.79 3.29 7.94
CA ASN A 217 20.31 4.59 7.50
C ASN A 217 19.48 5.19 6.34
N GLN A 218 19.02 4.35 5.40
CA GLN A 218 18.15 4.78 4.31
C GLN A 218 16.76 5.21 4.80
N ILE A 219 16.18 4.48 5.76
CA ILE A 219 14.92 4.87 6.42
C ILE A 219 15.08 6.21 7.15
N GLU A 220 16.17 6.40 7.90
CA GLU A 220 16.47 7.69 8.54
C GLU A 220 16.64 8.83 7.52
N GLY A 221 17.29 8.56 6.39
CA GLY A 221 17.41 9.49 5.27
C GLY A 221 16.05 9.86 4.69
N ALA A 222 15.20 8.86 4.43
CA ALA A 222 13.85 9.05 3.93
C ALA A 222 12.99 9.89 4.91
N TRP A 223 13.14 9.70 6.22
CA TRP A 223 12.48 10.57 7.21
C TRP A 223 12.94 12.03 7.14
N LYS A 224 14.22 12.28 6.83
CA LYS A 224 14.74 13.65 6.60
C LYS A 224 14.15 14.25 5.33
N ASP A 225 14.09 13.50 4.24
CA ASP A 225 13.47 13.93 2.97
C ASP A 225 11.98 14.22 3.15
N MET A 226 11.28 13.38 3.93
CA MET A 226 9.88 13.60 4.31
C MET A 226 9.72 14.93 5.03
N ASN A 227 10.56 15.21 6.03
CA ASN A 227 10.54 16.47 6.79
C ASN A 227 10.84 17.69 5.90
N GLU A 228 11.80 17.57 4.96
CA GLU A 228 12.11 18.62 3.98
C GLU A 228 10.89 18.96 3.12
N GLY A 229 10.08 17.96 2.74
CA GLY A 229 8.83 18.15 1.99
C GLY A 229 7.79 19.04 2.68
N PHE A 230 7.92 19.31 3.98
CA PHE A 230 7.06 20.21 4.75
C PHE A 230 7.64 21.62 4.95
N LEU A 231 8.86 21.90 4.47
CA LEU A 231 9.42 23.25 4.51
C LEU A 231 8.60 24.21 3.63
N ARG A 232 8.40 25.44 4.11
CA ARG A 232 7.57 26.44 3.44
C ARG A 232 8.38 27.21 2.37
N PRO A 233 7.76 27.56 1.22
CA PRO A 233 6.38 27.23 0.84
C PRO A 233 6.24 25.77 0.38
N THR A 234 5.17 25.10 0.81
CA THR A 234 4.89 23.72 0.40
C THR A 234 4.27 23.68 -1.01
N LYS A 235 4.52 22.59 -1.75
CA LYS A 235 3.98 22.42 -3.12
C LYS A 235 2.46 22.28 -3.15
N PHE A 236 1.90 21.60 -2.15
CA PHE A 236 0.46 21.36 -1.98
C PHE A 236 0.00 21.75 -0.57
N PRO A 237 -1.31 21.93 -0.35
CA PRO A 237 -1.88 22.14 0.98
C PRO A 237 -1.50 21.01 1.95
N ALA A 238 -1.25 21.38 3.21
CA ALA A 238 -0.84 20.46 4.26
C ALA A 238 -1.73 19.20 4.41
N PRO A 239 -3.08 19.26 4.26
CA PRO A 239 -3.91 18.06 4.34
C PRO A 239 -3.50 16.94 3.38
N LEU A 240 -3.06 17.25 2.16
CA LEU A 240 -2.60 16.25 1.20
C LEU A 240 -1.25 15.66 1.62
N LEU A 241 -0.32 16.52 2.05
CA LEU A 241 1.01 16.09 2.52
C LEU A 241 0.90 15.21 3.77
N TYR A 242 -0.06 15.52 4.65
CA TYR A 242 -0.33 14.71 5.85
C TYR A 242 -0.77 13.29 5.51
N ARG A 243 -1.35 13.01 4.35
CA ARG A 243 -1.70 11.62 3.98
C ARG A 243 -0.45 10.78 3.77
N ILE A 244 0.52 11.35 3.05
CA ILE A 244 1.82 10.72 2.77
C ILE A 244 2.60 10.52 4.08
N LEU A 245 2.66 11.57 4.91
CA LEU A 245 3.31 11.49 6.22
C LEU A 245 2.66 10.48 7.15
N ASN A 246 1.33 10.48 7.23
CA ASN A 246 0.62 9.62 8.17
C ASN A 246 0.61 8.15 7.73
N LEU A 247 0.66 7.87 6.42
CA LEU A 247 1.00 6.54 5.92
C LEU A 247 2.37 6.11 6.47
N SER A 248 3.41 6.92 6.32
CA SER A 248 4.74 6.61 6.89
C SER A 248 4.74 6.46 8.42
N ARG A 249 3.88 7.17 9.14
CA ARG A 249 3.75 7.02 10.60
C ARG A 249 3.05 5.72 11.01
N VAL A 250 2.06 5.28 10.27
CA VAL A 250 1.27 4.11 10.68
C VAL A 250 2.03 2.81 10.48
N ILE A 251 2.89 2.71 9.45
CA ILE A 251 3.81 1.57 9.30
C ILE A 251 4.77 1.49 10.50
N GLU A 252 5.39 2.60 10.91
CA GLU A 252 6.27 2.63 12.10
C GLU A 252 5.55 2.11 13.36
N VAL A 253 4.29 2.50 13.55
CA VAL A 253 3.50 2.02 14.69
C VAL A 253 3.22 0.54 14.57
N MET A 254 2.68 0.10 13.42
CA MET A 254 2.24 -1.28 13.23
C MET A 254 3.37 -2.29 13.12
N TYR A 255 4.58 -1.83 12.78
CA TYR A 255 5.76 -2.67 12.60
C TYR A 255 6.81 -2.47 13.70
N SER A 256 6.53 -1.62 14.69
CA SER A 256 7.46 -1.25 15.77
C SER A 256 8.02 -2.44 16.56
N LYS A 257 7.30 -3.56 16.63
CA LYS A 257 7.73 -4.77 17.37
C LYS A 257 7.52 -6.07 16.59
N GLY A 258 7.15 -5.99 15.32
CA GLY A 258 6.72 -7.13 14.52
C GLY A 258 5.60 -6.74 13.57
N ASP A 259 5.30 -7.59 12.61
CA ASP A 259 4.20 -7.39 11.66
C ASP A 259 2.85 -7.58 12.37
N TRP A 260 2.29 -6.50 12.92
CA TRP A 260 0.95 -6.52 13.53
C TRP A 260 -0.19 -6.43 12.54
N TYR A 261 0.11 -6.31 11.25
CA TYR A 261 -0.89 -6.44 10.21
C TYR A 261 -1.28 -7.91 10.04
N THR A 262 -0.29 -8.79 9.89
CA THR A 262 -0.49 -10.24 9.73
C THR A 262 -0.63 -10.94 11.09
N HIS A 263 0.10 -10.49 12.10
CA HIS A 263 0.18 -11.14 13.42
C HIS A 263 -0.25 -10.19 14.53
N VAL A 264 -1.56 -10.00 14.66
CA VAL A 264 -2.16 -9.08 15.63
C VAL A 264 -1.88 -9.51 17.08
N GLY A 265 -0.94 -8.82 17.72
CA GLY A 265 -0.57 -9.04 19.12
C GLY A 265 -1.47 -8.32 20.12
N PRO A 266 -1.32 -8.61 21.44
CA PRO A 266 -2.08 -7.95 22.50
C PRO A 266 -1.97 -6.42 22.49
N GLU A 267 -0.81 -5.87 22.14
CA GLU A 267 -0.61 -4.42 22.02
C GLU A 267 -1.47 -3.81 20.91
N MET A 268 -1.50 -4.42 19.72
CA MET A 268 -2.33 -3.94 18.61
C MET A 268 -3.82 -4.04 18.96
N GLN A 269 -4.24 -5.14 19.60
CA GLN A 269 -5.61 -5.27 20.11
C GLN A 269 -5.95 -4.18 21.14
N SER A 270 -4.99 -3.82 22.00
CA SER A 270 -5.15 -2.73 22.96
C SER A 270 -5.32 -1.37 22.26
N PHE A 271 -4.53 -1.07 21.23
CA PHE A 271 -4.69 0.16 20.46
C PHE A 271 -6.05 0.24 19.77
N ILE A 272 -6.49 -0.86 19.14
CA ILE A 272 -7.83 -0.95 18.53
C ILE A 272 -8.92 -0.71 19.57
N LYS A 273 -8.83 -1.33 20.75
CA LYS A 273 -9.80 -1.14 21.83
C LYS A 273 -9.89 0.31 22.29
N GLN A 274 -8.74 0.93 22.57
CA GLN A 274 -8.67 2.32 23.05
C GLN A 274 -9.21 3.34 22.03
N LEU A 275 -9.07 3.07 20.73
CA LEU A 275 -9.52 4.01 19.69
C LEU A 275 -10.95 3.75 19.20
N LEU A 276 -11.44 2.51 19.25
CA LEU A 276 -12.65 2.11 18.53
C LEU A 276 -13.73 1.43 19.39
N ILE A 277 -13.41 1.07 20.64
CA ILE A 277 -14.32 0.31 21.50
C ILE A 277 -14.56 1.05 22.83
N ASP A 278 -13.49 1.44 23.51
CA ASP A 278 -13.56 2.01 24.85
C ASP A 278 -13.64 3.55 24.78
N PRO A 279 -14.79 4.17 25.08
CA PRO A 279 -14.89 5.62 25.08
C PRO A 279 -14.07 6.21 26.25
N ILE A 280 -13.51 7.40 26.04
CA ILE A 280 -12.87 8.15 27.11
C ILE A 280 -13.94 8.48 28.17
N PRO A 281 -13.78 8.08 29.44
CA PRO A 281 -14.73 8.41 30.49
C PRO A 281 -14.90 9.92 30.60
N ILE A 282 -16.15 10.39 30.59
CA ILE A 282 -16.47 11.79 30.87
C ILE A 282 -16.49 11.95 32.39
N PRO A 283 -15.69 12.89 32.95
CA PRO A 283 -15.69 13.19 34.39
C PRO A 283 -17.06 13.62 34.93
#